data_AF-A0AA39F4B1-F1
#
_entry.id   AF-A0AA39F4B1-F1
#
_cell.length_a   1.000
_cell.length_b   1.000
_cell.length_c   1.000
_cell.angle_alpha   90.00
_cell.angle_beta   90.00
_cell.angle_gamma   90.00
#
_symmetry.space_group_name_H-M   'P 1'
#
loop_
_entity.id
_entity.type
_entity.pdbx_description
1 polymer ?
#
loop_
_entity_poly.entity_id
_entity_poly.type
_entity_poly.pdbx_seq_one_letter_code
_entity_poly.pdbx_strand_id
1 'polypeptide(L)'
;MYPDHTKPCLPKDEWTEDCLKCFCTDERKVVCQRTYCSSKLYLEIDTCDEGDFMIDGCNFCTCVNKYYACEYNGCLGDTEEDEV
;
A
#
# COMPACT_ATOMS: atom_id res chain seq x y z
N MET A 1 0.61 -16.13 -1.83
CA MET A 1 0.74 -17.33 -2.69
C MET A 1 0.35 -16.88 -4.09
N TYR A 2 1.22 -17.02 -5.09
CA TYR A 2 0.94 -16.48 -6.44
C TYR A 2 -0.14 -17.33 -7.13
N PRO A 3 -1.05 -16.72 -7.92
CA PRO A 3 -2.09 -17.45 -8.64
C PRO A 3 -1.48 -18.48 -9.58
N ASP A 4 -2.05 -19.69 -9.56
CA ASP A 4 -1.65 -20.76 -10.47
C ASP A 4 -2.28 -20.54 -11.85
N HIS A 5 -1.54 -19.85 -12.74
CA HIS A 5 -1.93 -19.57 -14.11
C HIS A 5 -1.94 -20.82 -15.03
N THR A 6 -1.68 -22.03 -14.51
CA THR A 6 -1.61 -23.26 -15.31
C THR A 6 -2.90 -24.07 -15.34
N LYS A 7 -3.91 -23.70 -14.54
CA LYS A 7 -5.21 -24.40 -14.55
C LYS A 7 -6.00 -24.11 -15.82
N PRO A 8 -6.58 -25.13 -16.46
CA PRO A 8 -7.47 -24.91 -17.60
C PRO A 8 -8.71 -24.12 -17.16
N CYS A 9 -9.02 -23.05 -17.88
CA CYS A 9 -10.21 -22.22 -17.69
C CYS A 9 -11.15 -22.34 -18.92
N LEU A 10 -12.44 -22.01 -18.74
CA LEU A 10 -13.39 -21.90 -19.85
C LEU A 10 -13.47 -20.45 -20.32
N PRO A 11 -13.57 -20.19 -21.64
CA PRO A 11 -13.76 -18.83 -22.15
C PRO A 11 -14.91 -18.12 -21.45
N LYS A 12 -14.68 -16.85 -21.08
CA LYS A 12 -15.61 -16.00 -20.30
C LYS A 12 -15.70 -16.33 -18.81
N ASP A 13 -14.96 -17.30 -18.30
CA ASP A 13 -14.79 -17.45 -16.85
C ASP A 13 -14.12 -16.19 -16.29
N GLU A 14 -14.67 -15.66 -15.20
CA GLU A 14 -14.09 -14.59 -14.41
C GLU A 14 -13.98 -15.04 -12.95
N TRP A 15 -12.84 -14.76 -12.33
CA TRP A 15 -12.63 -15.02 -10.91
C TRP A 15 -11.71 -13.99 -10.28
N THR A 16 -11.74 -13.95 -8.96
CA THR A 16 -10.84 -13.12 -8.16
C THR A 16 -9.96 -14.03 -7.32
N GLU A 17 -8.66 -13.82 -7.39
CA GLU A 17 -7.68 -14.50 -6.53
C GLU A 17 -6.78 -13.45 -5.89
N ASP A 18 -6.82 -13.37 -4.55
CA ASP A 18 -6.21 -12.28 -3.80
C ASP A 18 -6.69 -10.90 -4.31
N CYS A 19 -5.79 -10.02 -4.73
CA CYS A 19 -6.11 -8.76 -5.39
C CYS A 19 -5.87 -8.78 -6.91
N LEU A 20 -6.00 -9.94 -7.53
CA LEU A 20 -6.04 -10.04 -8.98
C LEU A 20 -7.47 -10.31 -9.43
N LYS A 21 -7.93 -9.52 -10.39
CA LYS A 21 -9.10 -9.87 -11.19
C LYS A 21 -8.59 -10.64 -12.40
N CYS A 22 -9.01 -11.89 -12.52
CA CYS A 22 -8.60 -12.79 -13.59
C CYS A 22 -9.77 -13.12 -14.50
N PHE A 23 -9.49 -13.32 -15.78
CA PHE A 23 -10.46 -13.78 -16.76
C PHE A 23 -9.80 -14.74 -17.75
N CYS A 24 -10.64 -15.62 -18.32
CA CYS A 24 -10.22 -16.56 -19.35
C CYS A 24 -10.55 -16.03 -20.74
N THR A 25 -9.52 -15.94 -21.58
CA THR A 25 -9.66 -15.54 -22.98
C THR A 25 -10.26 -16.67 -23.82
N ASP A 26 -10.75 -16.35 -25.03
CA ASP A 26 -11.24 -17.36 -25.99
C ASP A 26 -10.16 -18.38 -26.38
N GLU A 27 -8.88 -18.03 -26.24
CA GLU A 27 -7.73 -18.92 -26.45
C GLU A 27 -7.41 -19.82 -25.25
N ARG A 28 -8.28 -19.86 -24.22
CA ARG A 28 -8.07 -20.60 -22.96
C ARG A 28 -6.82 -20.16 -22.20
N LYS A 29 -6.41 -18.90 -22.35
CA LYS A 29 -5.32 -18.29 -21.57
C LYS A 29 -5.91 -17.48 -20.42
N VAL A 30 -5.35 -17.71 -19.23
CA VAL A 30 -5.62 -16.92 -18.03
C VAL A 30 -4.92 -15.57 -18.17
N VAL A 31 -5.69 -14.48 -18.04
CA VAL A 31 -5.16 -13.12 -17.94
C VAL A 31 -5.60 -12.54 -16.60
N CYS A 32 -4.65 -12.07 -15.81
CA CYS A 32 -4.90 -11.48 -14.50
C CYS A 32 -4.43 -10.02 -14.48
N GLN A 33 -5.32 -9.13 -14.08
CA GLN A 33 -5.03 -7.73 -13.83
C GLN A 33 -4.94 -7.50 -12.33
N ARG A 34 -3.88 -6.80 -11.89
CA ARG A 34 -3.83 -6.29 -10.51
C ARG A 34 -4.95 -5.29 -10.30
N THR A 35 -5.77 -5.54 -9.29
CA THR A 35 -6.69 -4.55 -8.75
C THR A 35 -6.05 -3.87 -7.55
N TYR A 36 -6.70 -2.80 -7.07
CA TYR A 36 -6.28 -2.14 -5.85
C TYR A 36 -6.40 -3.12 -4.68
N CYS A 37 -5.27 -3.63 -4.18
CA CYS A 37 -5.25 -4.46 -2.99
C CYS A 37 -5.40 -3.53 -1.78
N SER A 38 -6.58 -3.46 -1.15
CA SER A 38 -6.72 -2.73 0.12
C SER A 38 -5.74 -3.24 1.17
N SER A 39 -5.35 -4.52 1.10
CA SER A 39 -4.33 -5.15 1.95
C SER A 39 -2.90 -4.65 1.70
N LYS A 40 -2.56 -4.17 0.49
CA LYS A 40 -1.29 -3.44 0.28
C LYS A 40 -1.37 -1.99 0.76
N LEU A 41 -2.56 -1.41 0.74
CA LEU A 41 -2.75 -0.10 1.35
C LEU A 41 -2.55 -0.17 2.86
N TYR A 42 -2.94 -1.24 3.54
CA TYR A 42 -2.82 -1.31 5.02
C TYR A 42 -1.45 -1.73 5.57
N LEU A 43 -0.49 -2.16 4.75
CA LEU A 43 0.82 -2.62 5.25
C LEU A 43 2.00 -1.70 4.95
N GLU A 44 1.89 -0.83 3.93
CA GLU A 44 2.87 0.23 3.67
C GLU A 44 2.46 1.59 4.27
N ILE A 45 1.42 1.60 5.12
CA ILE A 45 1.08 2.74 5.97
C ILE A 45 1.80 2.55 7.32
N ASP A 46 2.86 3.34 7.52
CA ASP A 46 3.47 3.67 8.82
C ASP A 46 4.07 2.55 9.67
N THR A 47 4.53 1.45 9.06
CA THR A 47 5.45 0.55 9.77
C THR A 47 6.90 0.90 9.49
N CYS A 48 7.71 0.88 10.54
CA CYS A 48 9.14 1.23 10.53
C CYS A 48 9.97 0.10 11.15
N ASP A 49 11.28 0.10 10.90
CA ASP A 49 12.22 -0.80 11.55
C ASP A 49 12.85 -0.16 12.79
N GLU A 50 13.18 -0.97 13.81
CA GLU A 50 13.76 -0.44 15.06
C GLU A 50 15.07 0.31 14.77
N GLY A 51 15.12 1.57 15.21
CA GLY A 51 16.24 2.48 14.91
C GLY A 51 15.99 3.42 13.73
N ASP A 52 14.92 3.22 12.96
CA ASP A 52 14.50 4.19 11.96
C ASP A 52 14.10 5.51 12.63
N PHE A 53 14.44 6.60 11.95
CA PHE A 53 14.09 7.96 12.36
C PHE A 53 13.49 8.72 11.18
N MET A 54 12.57 9.62 11.48
CA MET A 54 12.03 10.54 10.49
C MET A 54 11.69 11.89 11.12
N ILE A 55 11.42 12.88 10.28
CA ILE A 55 10.94 14.20 10.69
C ILE A 55 9.56 14.39 10.06
N ASP A 56 8.54 14.64 10.89
CA ASP A 56 7.17 14.96 10.46
C ASP A 56 6.85 16.42 10.82
N GLY A 57 6.84 17.30 9.81
CA GLY A 57 6.86 18.74 10.01
C GLY A 57 8.14 19.17 10.73
N CYS A 58 8.02 19.66 11.97
CA CYS A 58 9.16 19.98 12.84
C CYS A 58 9.42 18.92 13.93
N ASN A 59 8.60 17.89 14.00
CA ASN A 59 8.68 16.89 15.06
C ASN A 59 9.67 15.79 14.68
N PHE A 60 10.50 15.37 15.63
CA PHE A 60 11.40 14.24 15.46
C PHE A 60 10.71 12.96 15.89
N CYS A 61 10.72 11.96 15.02
CA CYS A 61 10.06 10.69 15.24
C CYS A 61 11.06 9.54 15.21
N THR A 62 10.86 8.57 16.11
CA THR A 62 11.66 7.35 16.17
C THR A 62 10.75 6.13 16.11
N CYS A 63 11.25 5.06 15.51
CA CYS A 63 10.49 3.83 15.45
C CYS A 63 10.48 3.10 16.79
N VAL A 64 9.29 2.83 17.31
CA VAL A 64 9.06 2.04 18.52
C VAL A 64 7.95 1.03 18.24
N ASN A 65 8.23 -0.26 18.40
CA ASN A 65 7.26 -1.34 18.18
C ASN A 65 6.54 -1.29 16.81
N LYS A 66 7.27 -0.99 15.73
CA LYS A 66 6.75 -0.84 14.36
C LYS A 66 5.86 0.38 14.13
N TYR A 67 5.86 1.38 15.03
CA TYR A 67 5.16 2.65 14.84
C TYR A 67 6.08 3.83 15.14
N TYR A 68 5.94 4.92 14.38
CA TYR A 68 6.67 6.15 14.67
C TYR A 68 6.08 6.86 15.90
N ALA A 69 6.91 7.03 16.92
CA ALA A 69 6.63 7.84 18.09
C ALA A 69 7.36 9.18 17.95
N CYS A 70 6.60 10.28 17.86
CA CYS A 70 7.13 11.62 17.62
C CYS A 70 7.19 12.44 18.91
N GLU A 71 8.29 13.15 19.12
CA GLU A 71 8.39 14.19 20.14
C GLU A 71 7.75 15.48 19.61
N TYR A 72 6.74 15.96 20.31
CA TYR A 72 6.07 17.22 19.96
C TYR A 72 6.97 18.41 20.30
N ASN A 73 7.49 19.07 19.27
CA ASN A 73 8.44 20.18 19.42
C ASN A 73 7.76 21.56 19.41
N GLY A 74 6.42 21.62 19.33
CA GLY A 74 5.68 22.89 19.34
C GLY A 74 6.08 23.76 18.16
N CYS A 75 5.87 23.27 16.94
CA CYS A 75 6.24 23.96 15.71
C CYS A 75 5.72 25.40 15.74
N LEU A 76 6.66 26.36 15.74
CA LEU A 76 6.34 27.76 15.50
C LEU A 76 5.85 27.81 14.06
N GLY A 77 4.53 27.89 13.87
CA GLY A 77 3.94 27.92 12.54
C GLY A 77 4.61 29.01 11.72
N ASP A 78 5.11 28.65 10.54
CA ASP A 78 5.44 29.63 9.53
C ASP A 78 4.16 30.42 9.29
N THR A 79 4.20 31.71 9.58
CA THR A 79 3.18 32.63 9.09
C THR A 79 3.31 32.64 7.57
N GLU A 80 2.60 31.73 6.91
CA GLU A 80 2.25 31.87 5.51
C GLU A 80 1.47 33.20 5.42
N GLU A 81 2.12 34.24 4.93
CA GLU A 81 1.45 35.44 4.44
C GLU A 81 0.54 34.97 3.29
N ASP A 82 -0.76 34.82 3.58
CA ASP A 82 -1.78 34.63 2.56
C ASP A 82 -1.67 35.77 1.53
N GLU A 83 -1.25 35.43 0.31
CA GLU A 83 -1.36 36.32 -0.85
C GLU A 83 -2.83 36.71 -1.07
N VAL A 84 -3.15 38.00 -0.92
CA VAL A 84 -4.32 38.67 -1.52
C VAL A 84 -3.92 40.04 -2.07
#